data_AF-A0A7K9DNK3-F1
#
_entry.id   AF-A0A7K9DNK3-F1
#
_cell.length_a   1.000
_cell.length_b   1.000
_cell.length_c   1.000
_cell.angle_alpha   90.00
_cell.angle_beta   90.00
_cell.angle_gamma   90.00
#
_symmetry.space_group_name_H-M   'P 1'
#
loop_
_entity.id
_entity.type
_entity.pdbx_description
1 polymer ?
#
loop_
_entity_poly.entity_id
_entity_poly.type
_entity_poly.pdbx_seq_one_letter_code
_entity_poly.pdbx_strand_id
1 'polypeptide(L)'
;KSKGKSVLKEGLKEPEVCTDPTMLASYAMGVNYFKDGPEVALKPDSEYPDWLFKIHLGPPKKLEELDPDSIQYWRRLRKYDTWHRNRLKKGKKL
;
A
#
# COMPACT_ATOMS: atom_id res chain seq x y z
N LYS A 1 18.03 42.14 -3.79
CA LYS A 1 16.98 41.09 -3.77
C LYS A 1 17.29 40.05 -4.84
N SER A 2 17.97 38.95 -4.47
CA SER A 2 18.31 37.87 -5.39
C SER A 2 17.11 36.91 -5.53
N LYS A 3 16.51 36.89 -6.72
CA LYS A 3 15.56 35.85 -7.14
C LYS A 3 16.33 34.53 -7.22
N GLY A 4 16.12 33.64 -6.26
CA GLY A 4 16.62 32.27 -6.30
C GLY A 4 16.05 31.57 -7.52
N LYS A 5 16.93 31.08 -8.40
CA LYS A 5 16.57 30.19 -9.51
C LYS A 5 15.97 28.92 -8.91
N SER A 6 14.68 28.69 -9.16
CA SER A 6 14.06 27.38 -8.94
C SER A 6 14.76 26.39 -9.86
N VAL A 7 15.52 25.47 -9.27
CA VAL A 7 16.01 24.29 -9.99
C VAL A 7 14.78 23.57 -10.53
N LEU A 8 14.71 23.47 -11.86
CA LEU A 8 13.76 22.62 -12.56
C LEU A 8 13.93 21.22 -11.97
N LYS A 9 12.87 20.72 -11.33
CA LYS A 9 12.75 19.28 -11.09
C LYS A 9 12.67 18.64 -12.46
N GLU A 10 13.79 18.21 -13.02
CA GLU A 10 13.79 17.23 -14.10
C GLU A 10 12.86 16.10 -13.65
N GLY A 11 11.82 15.86 -14.44
CA GLY A 11 10.80 14.87 -14.10
C GLY A 11 11.48 13.52 -13.87
N LEU A 12 11.34 12.97 -12.68
CA LEU A 12 11.75 11.60 -12.38
C LEU A 12 11.11 10.71 -13.45
N LYS A 13 11.93 10.18 -14.37
CA LYS A 13 11.49 9.16 -15.32
C LYS A 13 11.30 7.87 -14.53
N GLU A 14 10.12 7.29 -14.66
CA GLU A 14 9.86 5.96 -14.11
C GLU A 14 10.79 4.94 -14.79
N PRO A 15 11.35 4.00 -14.02
CA PRO A 15 12.18 2.94 -14.58
C PRO A 15 11.36 2.06 -15.51
N GLU A 16 12.03 1.51 -16.52
CA GLU A 16 11.40 0.58 -17.47
C GLU A 16 10.97 -0.70 -16.74
N VAL A 17 9.74 -1.14 -17.00
CA VAL A 17 9.13 -2.31 -16.37
C VAL A 17 9.14 -3.48 -17.35
N CYS A 18 9.49 -4.67 -16.86
CA CYS A 18 9.43 -5.90 -17.66
C CYS A 18 7.98 -6.26 -18.01
N THR A 19 7.72 -6.62 -19.26
CA THR A 19 6.39 -7.01 -19.78
C THR A 19 6.31 -8.50 -20.15
N ASP A 20 7.39 -9.27 -19.97
CA ASP A 20 7.43 -10.69 -20.28
C ASP A 20 6.66 -11.50 -19.21
N PRO A 21 5.61 -12.25 -19.58
CA PRO A 21 4.81 -13.01 -18.63
C PRO A 21 5.60 -14.12 -17.92
N THR A 22 6.58 -14.72 -18.58
CA THR A 22 7.36 -15.83 -18.01
C THR A 22 8.29 -15.35 -16.90
N MET A 23 8.93 -14.20 -17.12
CA MET A 23 9.79 -13.54 -16.13
C MET A 23 8.97 -13.04 -14.94
N LEU A 24 7.80 -12.42 -15.18
CA LEU A 24 6.92 -11.92 -14.12
C LEU A 24 6.31 -13.03 -13.25
N ALA A 25 6.10 -14.22 -13.81
CA ALA A 25 5.57 -15.36 -13.06
C ALA A 25 6.62 -16.10 -12.22
N SER A 26 7.91 -15.99 -12.57
CA SER A 26 9.01 -16.73 -11.94
C SER A 26 9.88 -15.86 -11.03
N TYR A 27 10.00 -14.56 -11.32
CA TYR A 27 10.82 -13.61 -10.58
C TYR A 27 9.98 -12.41 -10.12
N ALA A 28 10.30 -11.93 -8.92
CA ALA A 28 9.69 -10.74 -8.35
C ALA A 28 10.40 -9.48 -8.89
N MET A 29 10.03 -9.08 -10.11
CA MET A 29 10.59 -7.89 -10.77
C MET A 29 10.29 -6.62 -9.97
N GLY A 30 11.31 -5.80 -9.72
CA GLY A 30 11.19 -4.53 -9.01
C GLY A 30 11.36 -4.60 -7.47
N VAL A 31 11.64 -5.80 -6.93
CA VAL A 31 12.04 -5.95 -5.51
C VAL A 31 13.50 -5.53 -5.32
N ASN A 32 14.38 -5.88 -6.28
CA ASN A 32 15.77 -5.47 -6.23
C ASN A 32 15.92 -4.03 -6.77
N TYR A 33 16.34 -3.10 -5.91
CA TYR A 33 16.60 -1.70 -6.29
C TYR A 33 18.10 -1.41 -6.52
N PHE A 34 18.98 -2.38 -6.31
CA PHE A 34 20.41 -2.23 -6.60
C PHE A 34 20.66 -2.33 -8.10
N LYS A 35 21.63 -1.57 -8.61
CA LYS A 35 22.01 -1.58 -10.04
C LYS A 35 22.57 -2.94 -10.46
N ASP A 36 23.38 -3.52 -9.58
CA ASP A 36 24.04 -4.79 -9.79
C ASP A 36 23.50 -5.77 -8.74
N GLY A 37 22.80 -6.80 -9.20
CA GLY A 37 22.29 -7.87 -8.36
C GLY A 37 21.28 -8.74 -9.12
N PRO A 38 21.23 -10.05 -8.84
CA PRO A 38 20.22 -10.92 -9.44
C PRO A 38 18.83 -10.54 -8.92
N GLU A 39 17.82 -10.75 -9.78
CA GLU A 39 16.42 -10.60 -9.39
C GLU A 39 16.01 -11.72 -8.43
N VAL A 40 15.04 -11.41 -7.56
CA VAL A 40 14.59 -12.36 -6.53
C VAL A 40 13.64 -13.39 -7.16
N ALA A 41 14.07 -14.64 -7.23
CA ALA A 41 13.22 -15.74 -7.69
C ALA A 41 12.10 -16.04 -6.68
N LEU A 42 10.90 -16.31 -7.19
CA LEU A 42 9.77 -16.77 -6.37
C LEU A 42 10.03 -18.21 -5.93
N LYS A 43 9.85 -18.45 -4.63
CA LYS A 43 10.01 -19.76 -4.00
C LYS A 43 8.71 -20.56 -4.11
N PRO A 44 8.73 -21.89 -3.89
CA PRO A 44 7.50 -22.65 -3.78
C PRO A 44 6.70 -22.25 -2.53
N ASP A 45 5.38 -22.44 -2.58
CA ASP A 45 4.44 -22.07 -1.51
C ASP A 45 4.82 -22.61 -0.13
N SER A 46 5.43 -23.80 -0.08
CA SER A 46 5.88 -24.46 1.16
C SER A 46 6.98 -23.71 1.93
N GLU A 47 7.73 -22.83 1.26
CA GLU A 47 8.75 -22.00 1.91
C GLU A 47 8.16 -20.72 2.52
N TYR A 48 6.95 -20.35 2.13
CA TYR A 48 6.27 -19.18 2.67
C TYR A 48 5.46 -19.55 3.92
N PRO A 49 5.39 -18.64 4.91
CA PRO A 49 4.68 -18.92 6.14
C PRO A 49 3.16 -18.96 5.91
N ASP A 50 2.48 -19.91 6.58
CA ASP A 50 1.03 -20.15 6.44
C ASP A 50 0.14 -18.92 6.58
N TRP A 51 0.55 -17.93 7.39
CA TRP A 51 -0.27 -16.74 7.63
C TRP A 51 -0.42 -15.89 6.36
N LEU A 52 0.50 -15.98 5.40
CA LEU A 52 0.46 -15.25 4.14
C LEU A 52 -0.79 -15.59 3.34
N PHE A 53 -1.12 -16.88 3.25
CA PHE A 53 -2.29 -17.37 2.52
C PHE A 53 -3.61 -17.21 3.29
N LYS A 54 -3.55 -16.79 4.57
CA LYS A 54 -4.72 -16.52 5.42
C LYS A 54 -5.10 -15.04 5.44
N ILE A 55 -4.38 -14.18 4.70
CA ILE A 55 -4.67 -12.74 4.62
C ILE A 55 -5.95 -12.51 3.82
N HIS A 56 -6.76 -11.55 4.28
CA HIS A 56 -7.97 -11.13 3.58
C HIS A 56 -7.64 -10.22 2.38
N LEU A 57 -7.79 -10.75 1.15
CA LEU A 57 -7.54 -10.02 -0.10
C LEU A 57 -8.74 -9.20 -0.61
N GLY A 58 -9.92 -9.42 -0.05
CA GLY A 58 -11.15 -8.73 -0.44
C GLY A 58 -11.26 -7.29 0.09
N PRO A 59 -12.42 -6.65 -0.11
CA PRO A 59 -12.68 -5.31 0.43
C PRO A 59 -12.55 -5.29 1.96
N PRO A 60 -12.15 -4.15 2.56
CA PRO A 60 -11.95 -4.09 4.00
C PRO A 60 -13.24 -4.44 4.75
N LYS A 61 -13.13 -5.38 5.70
CA LYS A 61 -14.25 -5.85 6.53
C LYS A 61 -15.04 -4.67 7.13
N LYS A 62 -16.36 -4.82 7.12
CA LYS A 62 -17.26 -3.84 7.73
C LYS A 62 -17.20 -3.93 9.25
N LEU A 63 -17.71 -2.91 9.93
CA LEU A 63 -17.74 -2.89 11.40
C LEU A 63 -18.60 -4.04 11.97
N GLU A 64 -19.70 -4.38 11.30
CA GLU A 64 -20.63 -5.45 11.68
C GLU A 64 -20.02 -6.86 11.60
N GLU A 65 -19.00 -7.04 10.75
CA GLU A 65 -18.31 -8.32 10.52
C GLU A 65 -17.12 -8.51 11.47
N LEU A 66 -16.74 -7.47 12.21
CA LEU A 66 -15.60 -7.49 13.12
C LEU A 66 -16.06 -7.84 14.53
N ASP A 67 -15.25 -8.63 15.22
CA ASP A 67 -15.46 -9.00 16.61
C ASP A 67 -15.27 -7.78 17.53
N PRO A 68 -16.26 -7.42 18.37
CA PRO A 68 -16.18 -6.33 19.34
C PRO A 68 -14.99 -6.43 20.31
N ASP A 69 -14.53 -7.63 20.61
CA ASP A 69 -13.39 -7.84 21.52
C ASP A 69 -12.03 -7.64 20.82
N SER A 70 -12.03 -7.45 19.49
CA SER A 70 -10.82 -7.21 18.70
C SER A 70 -10.42 -5.73 18.65
N ILE A 71 -9.10 -5.47 18.67
CA ILE A 71 -8.56 -4.11 18.47
C ILE A 71 -8.95 -3.53 17.10
N GLN A 72 -9.14 -4.39 16.10
CA GLN A 72 -9.49 -3.99 14.73
C GLN A 72 -10.88 -3.33 14.66
N TYR A 73 -11.85 -3.88 15.41
CA TYR A 73 -13.19 -3.30 15.55
C TYR A 73 -13.11 -1.85 16.05
N TRP A 74 -12.41 -1.63 17.17
CA TRP A 74 -12.31 -0.30 17.78
C TRP A 74 -11.54 0.71 16.91
N ARG A 75 -10.53 0.25 16.16
CA ARG A 75 -9.86 1.10 15.15
C ARG A 75 -10.82 1.52 14.05
N ARG A 76 -11.68 0.61 13.59
CA ARG A 76 -12.69 0.90 12.55
C ARG A 76 -13.76 1.86 13.06
N LEU A 77 -14.27 1.64 14.28
CA LEU A 77 -15.26 2.53 14.92
C LEU A 77 -14.72 3.95 15.05
N ARG A 78 -13.49 4.10 15.56
CA ARG A 78 -12.83 5.42 15.67
C ARG A 78 -12.72 6.14 14.32
N LYS A 79 -12.46 5.41 13.24
CA LYS A 79 -12.40 5.95 11.88
C LYS A 79 -13.77 6.48 11.45
N TYR A 80 -14.85 5.74 11.74
CA TYR A 80 -16.22 6.16 11.44
C TYR A 80 -16.61 7.42 12.22
N ASP A 81 -16.30 7.49 13.51
CA ASP A 81 -16.56 8.68 14.31
C ASP A 81 -15.81 9.91 13.79
N THR A 82 -14.55 9.73 13.38
CA THR A 82 -13.75 10.81 12.80
C THR A 82 -14.40 11.33 11.52
N TRP A 83 -14.85 10.44 10.64
CA TRP A 83 -15.56 10.82 9.42
C TRP A 83 -16.87 11.53 9.70
N HIS A 84 -17.64 11.04 10.67
CA HIS A 84 -18.89 11.66 11.09
C HIS A 84 -18.65 13.08 11.62
N ARG A 85 -17.68 13.25 12.54
CA ARG A 85 -17.30 14.57 13.07
C ARG A 85 -16.83 15.52 11.97
N ASN A 86 -16.01 15.06 11.04
CA ASN A 86 -15.53 15.88 9.92
C ASN A 86 -16.68 16.32 9.01
N ARG A 87 -17.66 15.43 8.76
CA ARG A 87 -18.86 15.77 7.99
C ARG A 87 -19.70 16.84 8.70
N LEU A 88 -19.92 16.69 10.01
CA LEU A 88 -20.64 17.69 10.81
C LEU A 88 -19.92 19.05 10.85
N LYS A 89 -18.60 19.05 10.94
CA LYS A 89 -17.78 20.28 10.95
C LYS A 89 -17.81 21.01 9.62
N LYS A 90 -17.88 20.30 8.48
CA LYS A 90 -17.85 20.90 7.14
C LYS A 90 -18.98 21.92 6.89
N GLY A 91 -20.12 21.77 7.58
CA GLY A 91 -21.27 22.67 7.46
C GLY A 91 -21.31 23.81 8.49
N LYS A 92 -20.42 23.82 9.49
CA LYS A 92 -20.41 24.88 10.50
C LYS A 92 -19.52 26.03 10.02
N LYS A 93 -20.12 27.20 9.78
CA LYS A 93 -19.36 28.46 9.69
C LYS A 93 -18.84 28.79 11.09
N LEU A 94 -17.56 29.19 11.18
CA LEU A 94 -16.95 29.72 12.39
C LEU A 94 -17.68 31.00 12.82
#